data_AF-A0A1E1XUS6-F1
#
_entry.id   AF-A0A1E1XUS6-F1
#
_cell.length_a   1.000
_cell.length_b   1.000
_cell.length_c   1.000
_cell.angle_alpha   90.00
_cell.angle_beta   90.00
_cell.angle_gamma   90.00
#
_symmetry.space_group_name_H-M   'P 1'
#
loop_
_entity.id
_entity.type
_entity.pdbx_description
1 polymer ?
#
loop_
_entity_poly.entity_id
_entity_poly.type
_entity_poly.pdbx_seq_one_letter_code
_entity_poly.pdbx_strand_id
1 'polypeptide(L)'
;CWNAEHGCKAVTSASGIARHFRLECAHHSICCPNCSATVSCSDVCSHRRLNCHPSETPPESKCDRHSSFEDEATMVTSFRDAFEEQARKIEACLGHVASGIAAHSDRLNEMSHHMNTSQQTMMLKLAAATTENRAMLKKSTRAYSFQVVSRSINRLERMLKDEVVSVTKENRASLSKIAASIKAANAEANEKTLEGLELITYVMQLAELGVRSCVFFVKNVTSLQNIATEKGSAICSSKPVYIRGYYISPGVELRWDGETMKLHARFRLLKGDMDD
;
A
#
# COMPACT_ATOMS: atom_id res chain seq x y z
N CYS A 1 -16.92 62.94 -14.18
CA CYS A 1 -16.68 62.81 -15.64
C CYS A 1 -15.85 64.00 -16.12
N TRP A 2 -14.97 63.86 -17.13
CA TRP A 2 -14.24 65.00 -17.71
C TRP A 2 -15.16 66.06 -18.35
N ASN A 3 -16.39 65.68 -18.72
CA ASN A 3 -17.40 66.59 -19.27
C ASN A 3 -18.33 67.18 -18.21
N ALA A 4 -17.86 67.32 -16.95
CA ALA A 4 -18.66 67.91 -15.88
C ALA A 4 -19.05 69.37 -16.19
N GLU A 5 -18.13 70.13 -16.80
CA GLU A 5 -18.37 71.50 -17.26
C GLU A 5 -19.45 71.59 -18.35
N HIS A 6 -19.64 70.50 -19.10
CA HIS A 6 -20.66 70.37 -20.16
C HIS A 6 -21.95 69.71 -19.64
N GLY A 7 -22.14 69.60 -18.32
CA GLY A 7 -23.37 69.15 -17.68
C GLY A 7 -23.41 67.68 -17.25
N CYS A 8 -22.33 66.91 -17.44
CA CYS A 8 -22.31 65.51 -17.02
C CYS A 8 -22.12 65.37 -15.50
N LYS A 9 -23.16 64.91 -14.80
CA LYS A 9 -23.15 64.73 -13.32
C LYS A 9 -22.62 63.37 -12.85
N ALA A 10 -22.11 62.53 -13.75
CA ALA A 10 -21.69 61.18 -13.40
C ALA A 10 -20.40 61.15 -12.55
N VAL A 11 -20.48 60.46 -11.41
CA VAL A 11 -19.37 60.13 -10.51
C VAL A 11 -19.13 58.63 -10.57
N THR A 12 -17.93 58.21 -11.00
CA THR A 12 -17.53 56.80 -11.14
C THR A 12 -16.09 56.60 -10.67
N SER A 13 -15.70 55.36 -10.39
CA SER A 13 -14.31 55.00 -10.09
C SER A 13 -13.37 55.29 -11.28
N ALA A 14 -12.07 55.47 -11.00
CA ALA A 14 -11.05 55.67 -12.02
C ALA A 14 -10.97 54.50 -13.02
N SER A 15 -11.21 53.27 -12.60
CA SER A 15 -11.26 52.10 -13.49
C SER A 15 -12.52 52.08 -14.39
N GLY A 16 -13.61 52.71 -13.96
CA GLY A 16 -14.87 52.76 -14.71
C GLY A 16 -14.99 53.95 -15.67
N ILE A 17 -14.11 54.95 -15.58
CA ILE A 17 -14.24 56.21 -16.32
C ILE A 17 -14.16 56.02 -17.84
N ALA A 18 -13.32 55.09 -18.31
CA ALA A 18 -13.18 54.80 -19.74
C ALA A 18 -14.46 54.20 -20.35
N ARG A 19 -15.16 53.34 -19.58
CA ARG A 19 -16.44 52.77 -20.00
C ARG A 19 -17.52 53.84 -20.05
N HIS A 20 -17.63 54.63 -18.98
CA HIS A 20 -18.59 55.73 -18.92
C HIS A 20 -18.41 56.71 -20.08
N PHE A 21 -17.17 57.13 -20.36
CA PHE A 21 -16.88 58.07 -21.45
C PHE A 21 -17.30 57.53 -22.83
N ARG A 22 -17.06 56.24 -23.11
CA ARG A 22 -17.34 55.64 -24.42
C ARG A 22 -18.81 55.28 -24.65
N LEU A 23 -19.53 54.88 -23.61
CA LEU A 23 -20.84 54.23 -23.77
C LEU A 23 -22.00 54.97 -23.11
N GLU A 24 -21.74 55.80 -22.10
CA GLU A 24 -22.79 56.32 -21.21
C GLU A 24 -22.84 57.85 -21.21
N CYS A 25 -21.74 58.53 -21.51
CA CYS A 25 -21.65 59.98 -21.44
C CYS A 25 -22.33 60.66 -22.63
N ALA A 26 -23.53 61.20 -22.46
CA ALA A 26 -24.25 61.93 -23.51
C ALA A 26 -23.61 63.30 -23.89
N HIS A 27 -22.58 63.74 -23.14
CA HIS A 27 -22.02 65.09 -23.22
C HIS A 27 -20.59 65.13 -23.77
N HIS A 28 -20.05 64.01 -24.28
CA HIS A 28 -18.74 64.05 -24.94
C HIS A 28 -18.87 64.51 -26.39
N SER A 29 -17.88 65.26 -26.84
CA SER A 29 -17.79 65.75 -28.21
C SER A 29 -17.32 64.65 -29.15
N ILE A 30 -18.02 64.48 -30.26
CA ILE A 30 -17.65 63.57 -31.36
C ILE A 30 -17.62 64.35 -32.68
N CYS A 31 -16.79 63.91 -33.63
CA CYS A 31 -16.80 64.47 -34.98
C CYS A 31 -17.88 63.78 -35.81
N CYS A 32 -18.71 64.56 -36.49
CA CYS A 32 -19.66 64.04 -37.46
C CYS A 32 -18.87 63.44 -38.65
N PRO A 33 -19.08 62.16 -39.01
CA PRO A 33 -18.32 61.53 -40.09
C PRO A 33 -18.60 62.14 -41.48
N ASN A 34 -19.71 62.87 -41.64
CA ASN A 34 -20.10 63.45 -42.93
C ASN A 34 -19.52 64.85 -43.17
N CYS A 35 -19.34 65.66 -42.12
CA CYS A 35 -18.91 67.06 -42.25
C CYS A 35 -17.74 67.45 -41.34
N SER A 36 -17.24 66.50 -40.53
CA SER A 36 -16.18 66.69 -39.53
C SER A 36 -16.50 67.71 -38.42
N ALA A 37 -17.72 68.25 -38.37
CA ALA A 37 -18.13 69.16 -37.30
C ALA A 37 -18.13 68.45 -35.94
N THR A 38 -17.59 69.12 -34.93
CA THR A 38 -17.61 68.64 -33.56
C THR A 38 -19.00 68.87 -32.96
N VAL A 39 -19.71 67.80 -32.61
CA VAL A 39 -21.06 67.82 -32.03
C VAL A 39 -21.12 67.02 -30.74
N SER A 40 -22.01 67.41 -29.82
CA SER A 40 -22.29 66.59 -28.62
C SER A 40 -22.87 65.24 -29.04
N CYS A 41 -22.47 64.15 -28.36
CA CYS A 41 -22.97 62.81 -28.62
C CYS A 41 -24.52 62.72 -28.59
N SER A 42 -25.18 63.48 -27.71
CA SER A 42 -26.65 63.57 -27.64
C SER A 42 -27.28 64.26 -28.86
N ASP A 43 -26.58 65.20 -29.48
CA ASP A 43 -27.10 66.04 -30.56
C ASP A 43 -26.76 65.50 -31.96
N VAL A 44 -25.95 64.44 -32.06
CA VAL A 44 -25.49 63.89 -33.35
C VAL A 44 -26.66 63.47 -34.26
N CYS A 45 -27.73 62.93 -33.67
CA CYS A 45 -28.94 62.55 -34.40
C CYS A 45 -29.67 63.78 -34.95
N SER A 46 -29.76 64.85 -34.16
CA SER A 46 -30.36 66.12 -34.57
C SER A 46 -29.53 66.82 -35.65
N HIS A 47 -28.21 66.89 -35.48
CA HIS A 47 -27.26 67.42 -36.47
C HIS A 47 -27.35 66.68 -37.80
N ARG A 48 -27.45 65.35 -37.77
CA ARG A 48 -27.60 64.54 -38.99
C ARG A 48 -28.95 64.74 -39.67
N ARG A 49 -30.04 64.91 -38.90
CA ARG A 49 -31.38 65.23 -39.45
C ARG A 49 -31.42 66.60 -40.13
N LEU A 50 -30.55 67.53 -39.75
CA LEU A 50 -30.39 68.86 -40.37
C LEU A 50 -29.40 68.85 -41.55
N ASN A 51 -29.11 67.68 -42.15
CA ASN A 51 -28.20 67.49 -43.28
C ASN A 51 -26.80 68.11 -43.08
N CYS A 52 -26.31 68.13 -41.85
CA CYS A 52 -24.97 68.65 -41.53
C CYS A 52 -24.76 70.12 -41.94
N HIS A 53 -25.83 70.91 -42.15
CA HIS A 53 -25.69 72.31 -42.52
C HIS A 53 -25.03 73.09 -41.38
N PRO A 54 -23.82 73.65 -41.59
CA PRO A 54 -23.25 74.61 -40.68
C PRO A 54 -24.10 75.87 -40.74
N SER A 55 -24.52 76.39 -39.58
CA SER A 55 -25.03 77.76 -39.50
C SER A 55 -23.96 78.71 -40.03
N GLU A 56 -24.36 79.56 -40.98
CA GLU A 56 -23.54 80.34 -41.93
C GLU A 56 -22.42 81.19 -41.33
N THR A 57 -21.24 81.18 -41.98
CA THR A 57 -20.57 82.37 -42.57
C THR A 57 -19.26 81.99 -43.27
N PRO A 58 -19.10 82.23 -44.59
CA PRO A 58 -17.81 82.37 -45.24
C PRO A 58 -17.49 83.84 -45.54
N PRO A 59 -16.27 84.35 -45.24
CA PRO A 59 -15.83 85.65 -45.73
C PRO A 59 -15.35 85.55 -47.18
N GLU A 60 -15.82 86.51 -47.98
CA GLU A 60 -15.41 86.82 -49.33
C GLU A 60 -13.88 87.05 -49.44
N SER A 61 -13.23 86.42 -50.41
CA SER A 61 -11.86 86.75 -50.84
C SER A 61 -11.90 87.14 -52.31
N LYS A 62 -11.70 88.43 -52.55
CA LYS A 62 -11.70 89.07 -53.88
C LYS A 62 -10.49 88.60 -54.68
N CYS A 63 -10.76 88.01 -55.84
CA CYS A 63 -9.76 87.68 -56.85
C CYS A 63 -9.73 88.83 -57.87
N ASP A 64 -8.70 89.67 -57.81
CA ASP A 64 -8.41 90.69 -58.83
C ASP A 64 -7.61 90.05 -59.97
N ARG A 65 -8.21 90.12 -61.15
CA ARG A 65 -7.72 89.56 -62.41
C ARG A 65 -7.24 90.73 -63.27
N HIS A 66 -5.92 90.85 -63.46
CA HIS A 66 -5.34 91.66 -64.54
C HIS A 66 -4.37 90.80 -65.35
N SER A 67 -4.83 90.37 -66.54
CA SER A 67 -4.05 89.68 -67.55
C SER A 67 -3.47 90.69 -68.55
N SER A 68 -2.15 90.84 -68.59
CA SER A 68 -1.44 91.43 -69.74
C SER A 68 -0.78 90.32 -70.56
N PHE A 69 -1.16 90.27 -71.84
CA PHE A 69 -1.00 89.15 -72.76
C PHE A 69 0.40 89.05 -73.44
N GLU A 70 1.47 89.53 -72.79
CA GLU A 70 2.84 89.47 -73.32
C GLU A 70 3.88 88.84 -72.38
N ASP A 71 3.45 88.26 -71.24
CA ASP A 71 4.34 87.65 -70.22
C ASP A 71 4.07 86.14 -69.98
N GLU A 72 3.31 85.50 -70.88
CA GLU A 72 2.88 84.10 -70.74
C GLU A 72 4.02 83.10 -71.04
N ALA A 73 4.90 83.42 -72.00
CA ALA A 73 6.06 82.59 -72.31
C ALA A 73 7.07 82.55 -71.15
N THR A 74 7.28 83.69 -70.47
CA THR A 74 8.18 83.84 -69.31
C THR A 74 7.60 83.17 -68.06
N MET A 75 6.28 83.23 -67.88
CA MET A 75 5.60 82.56 -66.77
C MET A 75 5.61 81.03 -66.95
N VAL A 76 5.38 80.54 -68.17
CA VAL A 76 5.45 79.10 -68.49
C VAL A 76 6.87 78.54 -68.30
N THR A 77 7.92 79.27 -68.68
CA THR A 77 9.30 78.85 -68.39
C THR A 77 9.60 78.86 -66.89
N SER A 78 9.16 79.87 -66.15
CA SER A 78 9.31 79.93 -64.69
C SER A 78 8.60 78.77 -63.97
N PHE A 79 7.38 78.43 -64.39
CA PHE A 79 6.65 77.27 -63.86
C PHE A 79 7.34 75.95 -64.19
N ARG A 80 7.86 75.80 -65.41
CA ARG A 80 8.62 74.59 -65.80
C ARG A 80 9.87 74.43 -64.95
N ASP A 81 10.64 75.50 -64.79
CA ASP A 81 11.88 75.47 -64.00
C ASP A 81 11.59 75.20 -62.51
N ALA A 82 10.52 75.79 -61.95
CA ALA A 82 10.08 75.50 -60.58
C ALA A 82 9.58 74.06 -60.40
N PHE A 83 8.89 73.51 -61.40
CA PHE A 83 8.44 72.12 -61.40
C PHE A 83 9.61 71.15 -61.51
N GLU A 84 10.59 71.42 -62.38
CA GLU A 84 11.81 70.63 -62.51
C GLU A 84 12.67 70.67 -61.23
N GLU A 85 12.75 71.82 -60.57
CA GLU A 85 13.40 71.94 -59.26
C GLU A 85 12.66 71.14 -58.17
N GLN A 86 11.33 71.17 -58.16
CA GLN A 86 10.54 70.34 -57.24
C GLN A 86 10.69 68.85 -57.54
N ALA A 87 10.69 68.45 -58.81
CA ALA A 87 10.93 67.07 -59.22
C ALA A 87 12.30 66.58 -58.73
N ARG A 88 13.36 67.39 -58.88
CA ARG A 88 14.70 67.08 -58.36
C ARG A 88 14.73 66.96 -56.83
N LYS A 89 13.99 67.81 -56.10
CA LYS A 89 13.87 67.71 -54.63
C LYS A 89 13.13 66.45 -54.19
N ILE A 90 12.05 66.10 -54.88
CA ILE A 90 11.29 64.87 -54.62
C ILE A 90 12.17 63.65 -54.91
N GLU A 91 12.88 63.63 -56.03
CA GLU A 91 13.81 62.55 -56.39
C GLU A 91 14.92 62.38 -55.34
N ALA A 92 15.54 63.48 -54.88
CA ALA A 92 16.53 63.44 -53.81
C ALA A 92 15.94 62.93 -52.49
N CYS A 93 14.72 63.35 -52.13
CA CYS A 93 14.01 62.88 -50.95
C CYS A 93 13.72 61.38 -51.03
N LEU A 94 13.21 60.91 -52.18
CA LEU A 94 12.95 59.50 -52.45
C LEU A 94 14.24 58.67 -52.44
N GLY A 95 15.34 59.22 -52.97
CA GLY A 95 16.67 58.62 -52.91
C GLY A 95 17.13 58.42 -51.46
N HIS A 96 17.01 59.46 -50.61
CA HIS A 96 17.31 59.34 -49.19
C HIS A 96 16.43 58.31 -48.46
N VAL A 97 15.13 58.27 -48.78
CA VAL A 97 14.21 57.27 -48.22
C VAL A 97 14.61 55.86 -48.65
N ALA A 98 14.91 55.64 -49.93
CA ALA A 98 15.34 54.35 -50.44
C ALA A 98 16.65 53.87 -49.79
N SER A 99 17.65 54.75 -49.67
CA SER A 99 18.89 54.45 -48.95
C SER A 99 18.65 54.17 -47.46
N GLY A 100 17.76 54.91 -46.81
CA GLY A 100 17.37 54.68 -45.43
C GLY A 100 16.69 53.31 -45.24
N ILE A 101 15.77 52.94 -46.13
CA ILE A 101 15.10 51.63 -46.12
C ILE A 101 16.12 50.51 -46.27
N ALA A 102 17.08 50.62 -47.20
CA ALA A 102 18.14 49.63 -47.38
C ALA A 102 18.98 49.46 -46.10
N ALA A 103 19.44 50.56 -45.51
CA ALA A 103 20.23 50.52 -44.27
C ALA A 103 19.43 49.94 -43.08
N HIS A 104 18.14 50.25 -42.97
CA HIS A 104 17.27 49.66 -41.95
C HIS A 104 17.05 48.16 -42.18
N SER A 105 16.88 47.74 -43.43
CA SER A 105 16.78 46.32 -43.80
C SER A 105 18.03 45.54 -43.38
N ASP A 106 19.22 46.10 -43.62
CA ASP A 106 20.48 45.47 -43.23
C ASP A 106 20.61 45.33 -41.71
N ARG A 107 20.25 46.39 -40.96
CA ARG A 107 20.24 46.34 -39.48
C ARG A 107 19.25 45.32 -38.93
N LEU A 108 18.07 45.18 -39.55
CA LEU A 108 17.09 44.17 -39.16
C LEU A 108 17.60 42.75 -39.44
N ASN A 109 18.29 42.54 -40.56
CA ASN A 109 18.92 41.26 -40.87
C ASN A 109 20.03 40.91 -39.87
N GLU A 110 20.86 41.88 -39.48
CA GLU A 110 21.89 41.69 -38.46
C GLU A 110 21.29 41.34 -37.09
N MET A 111 20.25 42.08 -36.66
CA MET A 111 19.52 41.78 -35.42
C MET A 111 18.91 40.38 -35.44
N SER A 112 18.32 39.97 -36.57
CA SER A 112 17.78 38.63 -36.76
C SER A 112 18.87 37.55 -36.61
N HIS A 113 20.04 37.77 -37.19
CA HIS A 113 21.19 36.89 -37.03
C HIS A 113 21.63 36.75 -35.57
N HIS A 114 21.81 37.87 -34.86
CA HIS A 114 22.17 37.86 -33.44
C HIS A 114 21.13 37.14 -32.58
N MET A 115 19.84 37.37 -32.84
CA MET A 115 18.75 36.72 -32.12
C MET A 115 18.77 35.21 -32.33
N ASN A 116 18.98 34.76 -33.57
CA ASN A 116 19.09 33.33 -33.90
C ASN A 116 20.31 32.68 -33.23
N THR A 117 21.48 33.33 -33.27
CA THR A 117 22.68 32.83 -32.58
C THR A 117 22.48 32.74 -31.06
N SER A 118 21.81 33.74 -30.47
CA SER A 118 21.48 33.75 -29.05
C SER A 118 20.53 32.61 -28.68
N GLN A 119 19.47 32.40 -29.47
CA GLN A 119 18.53 31.30 -29.30
C GLN A 119 19.23 29.93 -29.35
N GLN A 120 20.10 29.71 -30.35
CA GLN A 120 20.87 28.48 -30.46
C GLN A 120 21.78 28.27 -29.25
N THR A 121 22.45 29.33 -28.78
CA THR A 121 23.31 29.28 -27.59
C THR A 121 22.53 28.89 -26.33
N MET A 122 21.33 29.44 -26.16
CA MET A 122 20.44 29.08 -25.04
C MET A 122 20.00 27.62 -25.12
N MET A 123 19.63 27.13 -26.31
CA MET A 123 19.26 25.72 -26.50
C MET A 123 20.41 24.77 -26.15
N LEU A 124 21.64 25.08 -26.56
CA LEU A 124 22.81 24.27 -26.23
C LEU A 124 23.07 24.24 -24.73
N LYS A 125 22.99 25.39 -24.04
CA LYS A 125 23.16 25.46 -22.57
C LYS A 125 22.06 24.69 -21.84
N LEU A 126 20.81 24.77 -22.30
CA LEU A 126 19.69 24.03 -21.72
C LEU A 126 19.90 22.51 -21.87
N ALA A 127 20.33 22.06 -23.04
CA ALA A 127 20.62 20.65 -23.29
C ALA A 127 21.74 20.13 -22.38
N ALA A 128 22.83 20.90 -22.22
CA ALA A 128 23.94 20.57 -21.33
C ALA A 128 23.51 20.52 -19.85
N ALA A 129 22.74 21.48 -19.37
CA ALA A 129 22.23 21.48 -18.01
C ALA A 129 21.28 20.30 -17.76
N THR A 130 20.45 19.95 -18.75
CA THR A 130 19.53 18.81 -18.65
C THR A 130 20.28 17.48 -18.54
N THR A 131 21.36 17.29 -19.31
CA THR A 131 22.17 16.07 -19.25
C THR A 131 22.94 15.96 -17.93
N GLU A 132 23.51 17.06 -17.45
CA GLU A 132 24.20 17.13 -16.15
C GLU A 132 23.25 16.81 -14.99
N ASN A 133 22.09 17.47 -14.94
CA ASN A 133 21.06 17.21 -13.92
C ASN A 133 20.61 15.76 -13.93
N ARG A 134 20.44 15.16 -15.13
CA ARG A 134 20.08 13.73 -15.25
C ARG A 134 21.19 12.81 -14.73
N ALA A 135 22.45 13.12 -14.98
CA ALA A 135 23.58 12.35 -14.48
C ALA A 135 23.70 12.45 -12.95
N MET A 136 23.55 13.65 -12.40
CA MET A 136 23.57 13.90 -10.96
C MET A 136 22.41 13.17 -10.25
N LEU A 137 21.20 13.22 -10.82
CA LEU A 137 20.05 12.48 -10.29
C LEU A 137 20.32 10.97 -10.26
N LYS A 138 20.80 10.38 -11.36
CA LYS A 138 21.15 8.95 -11.41
C LYS A 138 22.19 8.55 -10.37
N LYS A 139 23.21 9.40 -10.13
CA LYS A 139 24.25 9.16 -9.13
C LYS A 139 23.68 9.21 -7.71
N SER A 140 22.81 10.18 -7.43
CA SER A 140 22.15 10.35 -6.14
C SER A 140 21.19 9.18 -5.82
N THR A 141 20.34 8.78 -6.77
CA THR A 141 19.35 7.71 -6.55
C THR A 141 20.00 6.34 -6.37
N ARG A 142 21.12 6.05 -7.04
CA ARG A 142 21.75 4.71 -7.00
C ARG A 142 22.64 4.49 -5.78
N ALA A 143 23.31 5.53 -5.27
CA ALA A 143 24.32 5.38 -4.23
C ALA A 143 23.74 5.39 -2.81
N TYR A 144 22.78 6.28 -2.52
CA TYR A 144 22.32 6.49 -1.13
C TYR A 144 21.21 5.51 -0.72
N SER A 145 20.24 5.25 -1.61
CA SER A 145 19.08 4.42 -1.28
C SER A 145 19.45 2.94 -1.11
N PHE A 146 20.20 2.35 -2.05
CA PHE A 146 20.52 0.92 -2.00
C PHE A 146 21.46 0.53 -0.85
N GLN A 147 22.44 1.38 -0.51
CA GLN A 147 23.37 1.07 0.59
C GLN A 147 22.69 1.11 1.96
N VAL A 148 21.82 2.11 2.20
CA VAL A 148 21.09 2.23 3.47
C VAL A 148 20.10 1.08 3.62
N VAL A 149 19.37 0.73 2.56
CA VAL A 149 18.45 -0.41 2.55
C VAL A 149 19.20 -1.72 2.76
N SER A 150 20.30 -1.95 2.04
CA SER A 150 21.11 -3.18 2.18
C SER A 150 21.68 -3.35 3.59
N ARG A 151 22.21 -2.28 4.21
CA ARG A 151 22.68 -2.33 5.60
C ARG A 151 21.54 -2.64 6.58
N SER A 152 20.36 -2.06 6.36
CA SER A 152 19.19 -2.29 7.20
C SER A 152 18.69 -3.73 7.08
N ILE A 153 18.63 -4.28 5.87
CA ILE A 153 18.26 -5.68 5.61
C ILE A 153 19.26 -6.62 6.28
N ASN A 154 20.57 -6.40 6.12
CA ASN A 154 21.59 -7.26 6.74
C ASN A 154 21.58 -7.18 8.28
N ARG A 155 21.15 -6.04 8.85
CA ARG A 155 20.94 -5.92 10.30
C ARG A 155 19.71 -6.71 10.74
N LEU A 156 18.60 -6.59 10.02
CA LEU A 156 17.38 -7.34 10.28
C LEU A 156 17.62 -8.85 10.19
N GLU A 157 18.34 -9.29 9.17
CA GLU A 157 18.68 -10.71 8.96
C GLU A 157 19.46 -11.28 10.15
N ARG A 158 20.46 -10.55 10.66
CA ARG A 158 21.22 -10.97 11.83
C ARG A 158 20.36 -11.04 13.09
N MET A 159 19.54 -10.01 13.34
CA MET A 159 18.63 -10.00 14.48
C MET A 159 17.66 -11.19 14.43
N LEU A 160 17.12 -11.50 13.24
CA LEU A 160 16.22 -12.64 13.07
C LEU A 160 16.94 -13.97 13.33
N LYS A 161 18.19 -14.14 12.85
CA LYS A 161 18.99 -15.34 13.11
C LYS A 161 19.26 -15.54 14.60
N ASP A 162 19.66 -14.48 15.30
CA ASP A 162 19.95 -14.54 16.73
C ASP A 162 18.70 -14.90 17.54
N GLU A 163 17.56 -14.29 17.19
CA GLU A 163 16.26 -14.57 17.84
C GLU A 163 15.82 -16.01 17.60
N VAL A 164 15.93 -16.52 16.37
CA VAL A 164 15.59 -17.92 16.03
C VAL A 164 16.46 -18.90 16.83
N VAL A 165 17.78 -18.63 16.95
CA VAL A 165 18.68 -19.47 17.75
C VAL A 165 18.31 -19.44 19.23
N SER A 166 17.99 -18.25 19.77
CA SER A 166 17.56 -18.06 21.16
C SER A 166 16.29 -18.86 21.47
N VAL A 167 15.22 -18.65 20.69
CA VAL A 167 13.93 -19.34 20.85
C VAL A 167 14.09 -20.85 20.70
N THR A 168 14.91 -21.31 19.74
CA THR A 168 15.17 -22.74 19.55
C THR A 168 15.84 -23.36 20.78
N LYS A 169 16.78 -22.64 21.42
CA LYS A 169 17.47 -23.10 22.62
C LYS A 169 16.51 -23.19 23.82
N GLU A 170 15.66 -22.18 24.00
CA GLU A 170 14.66 -22.15 25.07
C GLU A 170 13.61 -23.26 24.90
N ASN A 171 13.11 -23.45 23.68
CA ASN A 171 12.17 -24.52 23.36
C ASN A 171 12.79 -25.90 23.63
N ARG A 172 14.06 -26.11 23.24
CA ARG A 172 14.77 -27.36 23.53
C ARG A 172 14.87 -27.63 25.02
N ALA A 173 15.23 -26.62 25.82
CA ALA A 173 15.32 -26.76 27.27
C ALA A 173 13.95 -27.09 27.91
N SER A 174 12.89 -26.42 27.46
CA SER A 174 11.52 -26.66 27.91
C SER A 174 11.03 -28.06 27.56
N LEU A 175 11.29 -28.53 26.33
CA LEU A 175 10.97 -29.91 25.91
C LEU A 175 11.74 -30.95 26.71
N SER A 176 13.02 -30.70 27.02
CA SER A 176 13.80 -31.59 27.90
C SER A 176 13.21 -31.68 29.31
N LYS A 177 12.73 -30.56 29.88
CA LYS A 177 12.06 -30.54 31.18
C LYS A 177 10.73 -31.32 31.17
N ILE A 178 9.93 -31.16 30.11
CA ILE A 178 8.68 -31.92 29.94
C ILE A 178 8.98 -33.42 29.84
N ALA A 179 9.96 -33.82 29.02
CA ALA A 179 10.34 -35.22 28.86
C ALA A 179 10.82 -35.85 30.18
N ALA A 180 11.59 -35.11 30.99
CA ALA A 180 12.00 -35.57 32.32
C ALA A 180 10.80 -35.75 33.27
N SER A 181 9.84 -34.82 33.24
CA SER A 181 8.64 -34.88 34.07
C SER A 181 7.74 -36.07 33.69
N ILE A 182 7.58 -36.35 32.39
CA ILE A 182 6.85 -37.52 31.90
C ILE A 182 7.52 -38.81 32.37
N LYS A 183 8.86 -38.90 32.27
CA LYS A 183 9.60 -40.08 32.75
C LYS A 183 9.41 -40.31 34.25
N ALA A 184 9.46 -39.25 35.05
CA ALA A 184 9.24 -39.35 36.49
C ALA A 184 7.81 -39.82 36.84
N ALA A 185 6.79 -39.22 36.20
CA ALA A 185 5.40 -39.61 36.41
C ALA A 185 5.12 -41.07 35.99
N ASN A 186 5.73 -41.53 34.90
CA ASN A 186 5.61 -42.93 34.47
C ASN A 186 6.30 -43.89 35.43
N ALA A 187 7.45 -43.53 36.00
CA ALA A 187 8.13 -44.36 37.00
C ALA A 187 7.26 -44.51 38.26
N GLU A 188 6.70 -43.41 38.76
CA GLU A 188 5.79 -43.42 39.92
C GLU A 188 4.50 -44.23 39.65
N ALA A 189 3.91 -44.09 38.46
CA ALA A 189 2.72 -44.85 38.08
C ALA A 189 3.00 -46.36 38.00
N ASN A 190 4.17 -46.74 37.49
CA ASN A 190 4.59 -48.14 37.42
C ASN A 190 4.81 -48.75 38.81
N GLU A 191 5.42 -48.00 39.73
CA GLU A 191 5.63 -48.43 41.12
C GLU A 191 4.28 -48.68 41.82
N LYS A 192 3.36 -47.70 41.76
CA LYS A 192 1.99 -47.85 42.30
C LYS A 192 1.22 -49.01 41.70
N THR A 193 1.42 -49.28 40.41
CA THR A 193 0.78 -50.42 39.72
C THR A 193 1.31 -51.74 40.25
N LEU A 194 2.62 -51.83 40.51
CA LEU A 194 3.25 -53.02 41.07
C LEU A 194 2.75 -53.30 42.50
N GLU A 195 2.71 -52.27 43.35
CA GLU A 195 2.13 -52.37 44.71
C GLU A 195 0.66 -52.84 44.68
N GLY A 196 -0.14 -52.31 43.75
CA GLY A 196 -1.53 -52.73 43.56
C GLY A 196 -1.67 -54.19 43.14
N LEU A 197 -0.78 -54.69 42.26
CA LEU A 197 -0.76 -56.09 41.84
C LEU A 197 -0.36 -57.03 42.99
N GLU A 198 0.57 -56.63 43.84
CA GLU A 198 0.95 -57.39 45.04
C GLU A 198 -0.23 -57.53 46.00
N LEU A 199 -0.97 -56.43 46.26
CA LEU A 199 -2.18 -56.45 47.08
C LEU A 199 -3.27 -57.37 46.51
N ILE A 200 -3.50 -57.32 45.19
CA ILE A 200 -4.47 -58.21 44.53
C ILE A 200 -4.05 -59.67 44.69
N THR A 201 -2.77 -59.97 44.48
CA THR A 201 -2.23 -61.32 44.64
C THR A 201 -2.42 -61.83 46.06
N TYR A 202 -2.14 -61.00 47.06
CA TYR A 202 -2.35 -61.31 48.47
C TYR A 202 -3.82 -61.59 48.81
N VAL A 203 -4.75 -60.76 48.32
CA VAL A 203 -6.20 -60.96 48.54
C VAL A 203 -6.68 -62.26 47.89
N MET A 204 -6.19 -62.60 46.70
CA MET A 204 -6.52 -63.86 46.03
C MET A 204 -6.04 -65.07 46.84
N GLN A 205 -4.81 -65.02 47.37
CA GLN A 205 -4.31 -66.06 48.27
C GLN A 205 -5.21 -66.20 49.51
N LEU A 206 -5.57 -65.10 50.17
CA LEU A 206 -6.49 -65.15 51.31
C LEU A 206 -7.86 -65.75 50.97
N ALA A 207 -8.39 -65.46 49.78
CA ALA A 207 -9.65 -66.03 49.31
C ALA A 207 -9.55 -67.55 49.11
N GLU A 208 -8.44 -68.05 48.57
CA GLU A 208 -8.16 -69.49 48.46
C GLU A 208 -8.03 -70.15 49.84
N LEU A 209 -7.39 -69.49 50.81
CA LEU A 209 -7.33 -69.98 52.20
C LEU A 209 -8.71 -69.94 52.88
N GLY A 210 -9.62 -69.08 52.41
CA GLY A 210 -10.99 -68.93 52.90
C GLY A 210 -11.95 -70.05 52.49
N VAL A 211 -11.52 -71.01 51.67
CA VAL A 211 -12.33 -72.17 51.28
C VAL A 211 -12.74 -72.95 52.53
N ARG A 212 -14.05 -73.03 52.76
CA ARG A 212 -14.64 -73.61 53.98
C ARG A 212 -14.92 -75.11 53.87
N SER A 213 -15.01 -75.62 52.65
CA SER A 213 -15.35 -77.02 52.37
C SER A 213 -14.79 -77.43 51.02
N CYS A 214 -14.32 -78.68 50.93
CA CYS A 214 -13.90 -79.31 49.69
C CYS A 214 -14.77 -80.54 49.45
N VAL A 215 -15.19 -80.74 48.19
CA VAL A 215 -15.88 -81.95 47.75
C VAL A 215 -14.95 -82.68 46.77
N PHE A 216 -14.65 -83.94 47.05
CA PHE A 216 -13.90 -84.80 46.13
C PHE A 216 -14.68 -86.09 45.87
N PHE A 217 -14.61 -86.58 44.64
CA PHE A 217 -15.35 -87.75 44.19
C PHE A 217 -14.42 -88.95 44.05
N VAL A 218 -14.76 -90.05 44.73
CA VAL A 218 -14.03 -91.33 44.62
C VAL A 218 -14.54 -92.08 43.41
N LYS A 219 -13.68 -92.25 42.41
CA LYS A 219 -14.01 -93.02 41.20
C LYS A 219 -13.65 -94.50 41.40
N ASN A 220 -14.34 -95.38 40.68
CA ASN A 220 -14.05 -96.83 40.64
C ASN A 220 -14.09 -97.52 42.01
N VAL A 221 -15.12 -97.24 42.82
CA VAL A 221 -15.27 -97.79 44.18
C VAL A 221 -15.18 -99.33 44.20
N THR A 222 -15.71 -100.03 43.20
CA THR A 222 -15.62 -101.50 43.08
C THR A 222 -14.18 -101.99 43.02
N SER A 223 -13.30 -101.30 42.28
CA SER A 223 -11.88 -101.63 42.24
C SER A 223 -11.22 -101.42 43.60
N LEU A 224 -11.58 -100.33 44.30
CA LEU A 224 -11.06 -100.04 45.63
C LEU A 224 -11.51 -101.09 46.67
N GLN A 225 -12.77 -101.54 46.57
CA GLN A 225 -13.30 -102.63 47.40
C GLN A 225 -12.55 -103.94 47.15
N ASN A 226 -12.33 -104.32 45.89
CA ASN A 226 -11.61 -105.55 45.55
C ASN A 226 -10.18 -105.53 46.12
N ILE A 227 -9.48 -104.40 45.98
CA ILE A 227 -8.14 -104.22 46.55
C ILE A 227 -8.17 -104.34 48.08
N ALA A 228 -9.18 -103.77 48.74
CA ALA A 228 -9.31 -103.84 50.19
C ALA A 228 -9.61 -105.28 50.67
N THR A 229 -10.45 -106.04 49.96
CA THR A 229 -10.70 -107.45 50.29
C THR A 229 -9.45 -108.31 50.11
N GLU A 230 -8.65 -108.04 49.06
CA GLU A 230 -7.43 -108.80 48.77
C GLU A 230 -6.27 -108.44 49.73
N LYS A 231 -6.07 -107.14 50.02
CA LYS A 231 -4.90 -106.62 50.74
C LYS A 231 -5.19 -106.17 52.17
N GLY A 232 -6.43 -106.31 52.63
CA GLY A 232 -6.92 -105.82 53.93
C GLY A 232 -7.24 -104.32 53.95
N SER A 233 -6.67 -103.50 53.05
CA SER A 233 -7.01 -102.08 52.95
C SER A 233 -6.74 -101.48 51.55
N ALA A 234 -7.47 -100.43 51.22
CA ALA A 234 -7.26 -99.63 50.03
C ALA A 234 -7.53 -98.14 50.29
N ILE A 235 -6.66 -97.27 49.81
CA ILE A 235 -6.71 -95.83 50.06
C ILE A 235 -6.91 -95.07 48.75
N CYS A 236 -7.80 -94.09 48.76
CA CYS A 236 -7.95 -93.10 47.70
C CYS A 236 -7.81 -91.70 48.29
N SER A 237 -6.94 -90.86 47.73
CA SER A 237 -6.74 -89.48 48.19
C SER A 237 -7.01 -88.51 47.05
N SER A 238 -7.59 -87.36 47.38
CA SER A 238 -7.79 -86.25 46.47
C SER A 238 -6.51 -85.43 46.30
N LYS A 239 -6.52 -84.50 45.33
CA LYS A 239 -5.46 -83.50 45.22
C LYS A 239 -5.44 -82.63 46.49
N PRO A 240 -4.26 -82.21 46.96
CA PRO A 240 -4.15 -81.25 48.06
C PRO A 240 -4.94 -79.95 47.78
N VAL A 241 -5.54 -79.39 48.81
CA VAL A 241 -6.32 -78.15 48.79
C VAL A 241 -6.07 -77.36 50.07
N TYR A 242 -6.17 -76.03 50.00
CA TYR A 242 -6.22 -75.22 51.22
C TYR A 242 -7.65 -75.20 51.77
N ILE A 243 -7.79 -75.53 53.05
CA ILE A 243 -9.04 -75.39 53.79
C ILE A 243 -8.72 -74.61 55.05
N ARG A 244 -9.29 -73.40 55.18
CA ARG A 244 -9.10 -72.53 56.35
C ARG A 244 -7.62 -72.30 56.69
N GLY A 245 -6.77 -72.15 55.68
CA GLY A 245 -5.33 -71.93 55.88
C GLY A 245 -4.47 -73.21 55.90
N TYR A 246 -5.06 -74.39 56.09
CA TYR A 246 -4.30 -75.64 56.16
C TYR A 246 -4.23 -76.33 54.79
N TYR A 247 -3.03 -76.75 54.39
CA TYR A 247 -2.83 -77.52 53.16
C TYR A 247 -3.13 -79.01 53.42
N ILE A 248 -4.31 -79.46 52.98
CA ILE A 248 -4.85 -80.78 53.32
C ILE A 248 -5.15 -81.57 52.04
N SER A 249 -4.86 -82.87 52.04
CA SER A 249 -5.37 -83.83 51.06
C SER A 249 -6.42 -84.74 51.73
N PRO A 250 -7.72 -84.47 51.51
CA PRO A 250 -8.81 -85.36 51.90
C PRO A 250 -8.74 -86.70 51.17
N GLY A 251 -9.19 -87.76 51.81
CA GLY A 251 -9.22 -89.09 51.24
C GLY A 251 -10.18 -90.01 51.97
N VAL A 252 -10.30 -91.23 51.44
CA VAL A 252 -11.00 -92.33 52.08
C VAL A 252 -10.11 -93.56 52.15
N GLU A 253 -10.33 -94.37 53.16
CA GLU A 253 -9.69 -95.66 53.34
C GLU A 253 -10.76 -96.73 53.56
N LEU A 254 -10.77 -97.72 52.69
CA LEU A 254 -11.57 -98.93 52.86
C LEU A 254 -10.72 -99.96 53.60
N ARG A 255 -11.26 -100.54 54.67
CA ARG A 255 -10.64 -101.62 55.43
C ARG A 255 -11.55 -102.84 55.47
N TRP A 256 -10.97 -104.01 55.20
CA TRP A 256 -11.64 -105.29 55.31
C TRP A 256 -11.16 -106.01 56.57
N ASP A 257 -12.07 -106.39 57.45
CA ASP A 257 -11.74 -107.09 58.70
C ASP A 257 -12.01 -108.61 58.66
N GLY A 258 -12.33 -109.14 57.48
CA GLY A 258 -12.69 -110.54 57.28
C GLY A 258 -14.19 -110.79 57.15
N GLU A 259 -15.02 -109.86 57.63
CA GLU A 259 -16.48 -110.00 57.62
C GLU A 259 -17.18 -108.78 56.99
N THR A 260 -16.68 -107.57 57.27
CA THR A 260 -17.31 -106.33 56.82
C THR A 260 -16.31 -105.33 56.22
N MET A 261 -16.80 -104.52 55.28
CA MET A 261 -16.03 -103.42 54.70
C MET A 261 -16.32 -102.13 55.47
N LYS A 262 -15.29 -101.54 56.07
CA LYS A 262 -15.38 -100.28 56.81
C LYS A 262 -14.82 -99.12 55.99
N LEU A 263 -15.60 -98.04 55.90
CA LEU A 263 -15.19 -96.80 55.25
C LEU A 263 -14.70 -95.81 56.31
N HIS A 264 -13.45 -95.38 56.18
CA HIS A 264 -12.84 -94.37 57.03
C HIS A 264 -12.57 -93.09 56.23
N ALA A 265 -12.96 -91.95 56.78
CA ALA A 265 -12.49 -90.65 56.30
C ALA A 265 -11.03 -90.48 56.67
N ARG A 266 -10.22 -89.98 55.74
CA ARG A 266 -8.80 -89.75 55.93
C ARG A 266 -8.47 -88.30 55.58
N PHE A 267 -7.66 -87.66 56.41
CA PHE A 267 -7.12 -86.33 56.15
C PHE A 267 -5.61 -86.42 56.25
N ARG A 268 -4.91 -85.97 55.20
CA ARG A 268 -3.45 -85.82 55.23
C ARG A 268 -3.13 -84.34 55.27
N LEU A 269 -2.59 -83.87 56.40
CA LEU A 269 -2.01 -82.54 56.48
C LEU A 269 -0.64 -82.56 55.78
N LEU A 270 -0.37 -81.54 54.97
CA LEU A 270 0.84 -81.38 54.18
C LEU A 270 1.49 -80.04 54.54
N LYS A 271 2.80 -79.90 54.30
CA LYS A 271 3.47 -78.60 54.47
C LYS A 271 2.89 -77.62 53.45
N GLY A 272 2.26 -76.56 53.93
CA GLY A 272 1.76 -75.45 53.13
C GLY A 272 2.84 -74.41 52.84
N ASP A 273 2.57 -73.54 51.86
CA ASP A 273 3.42 -72.41 51.48
C ASP A 273 3.47 -71.32 52.56
N MET A 274 2.52 -71.36 53.50
CA MET A 274 2.40 -70.46 54.65
C MET A 274 2.99 -71.06 55.94
N ASP A 275 3.57 -72.26 55.87
CA ASP A 275 4.20 -72.89 57.03
C ASP A 275 5.66 -72.42 57.13
N ASP A 276 5.96 -71.59 58.13
CA ASP A 276 7.32 -71.12 58.47
C ASP A 276 8.32 -72.27 58.71
#